data_AF-A0A944XBB8-F1
#
_entry.id   AF-A0A944XBB8-F1
#
_cell.length_a   1.000
_cell.length_b   1.000
_cell.length_c   1.000
_cell.angle_alpha   90.00
_cell.angle_beta   90.00
_cell.angle_gamma   90.00
#
_symmetry.space_group_name_H-M   'P 1'
#
loop_
_entity.id
_entity.type
_entity.pdbx_description
1 polymer ?
#
loop_
_entity_poly.entity_id
_entity_poly.type
_entity_poly.pdbx_seq_one_letter_code
_entity_poly.pdbx_strand_id
1 'polypeptide(L)'
;MHNSIERVRAVLRGDTPDRAPLYELFRNDAVINHFTGEILTVENGAELVYRAYGPAVDATRPSVRPPGREERVTLPDGREQRHFRWTIWTQHHTYVDAADYKRQKQQLLRDFDPAWTPDQQAALIRTLESHQSAREKLGEVFFFPGGPAPGLMGIIGEIGLEAFSYYLSDVPGIVEELLEMNTCKAVAWIDHLPEGHGIEA
;
A
#
# COMPACT_ATOMS: atom_id res chain seq x y z
N MET A 1 -23.35 -4.59 -3.34
CA MET A 1 -24.12 -3.38 -3.01
C MET A 1 -24.28 -2.61 -4.29
N HIS A 2 -25.48 -2.13 -4.58
CA HIS A 2 -25.77 -1.51 -5.87
C HIS A 2 -25.32 -0.05 -5.89
N ASN A 3 -24.83 0.42 -7.05
CA ASN A 3 -24.39 1.81 -7.29
C ASN A 3 -23.26 2.30 -6.37
N SER A 4 -22.40 1.38 -5.92
CA SER A 4 -21.30 1.67 -4.99
C SER A 4 -20.31 2.69 -5.57
N ILE A 5 -19.94 2.58 -6.85
CA ILE A 5 -19.05 3.54 -7.52
C ILE A 5 -19.66 4.93 -7.59
N GLU A 6 -20.91 5.06 -8.03
CA GLU A 6 -21.60 6.35 -8.14
C GLU A 6 -21.74 7.03 -6.77
N ARG A 7 -22.06 6.24 -5.74
CA ARG A 7 -22.17 6.69 -4.36
C ARG A 7 -20.86 7.28 -3.84
N VAL A 8 -19.74 6.60 -4.09
CA VAL A 8 -18.42 7.08 -3.68
C VAL A 8 -18.01 8.32 -4.46
N ARG A 9 -18.24 8.34 -5.78
CA ARG A 9 -17.98 9.52 -6.62
C ARG A 9 -18.82 10.74 -6.20
N ALA A 10 -20.05 10.55 -5.73
CA ALA A 10 -20.86 11.64 -5.18
C ALA A 10 -20.18 12.28 -3.98
N VAL A 11 -19.69 11.47 -3.03
CA VAL A 11 -18.95 11.98 -1.86
C VAL A 11 -17.67 12.70 -2.28
N LEU A 12 -16.91 12.16 -3.24
CA LEU A 12 -15.66 12.79 -3.70
C LEU A 12 -15.90 14.17 -4.34
N ARG A 13 -17.06 14.37 -4.99
CA ARG A 13 -17.47 15.68 -5.51
C ARG A 13 -18.02 16.64 -4.45
N GLY A 14 -18.20 16.18 -3.21
CA GLY A 14 -18.87 16.93 -2.14
C GLY A 14 -20.40 16.90 -2.21
N ASP A 15 -20.98 16.04 -3.05
CA ASP A 15 -22.43 15.84 -3.13
C ASP A 15 -22.92 14.97 -1.95
N THR A 16 -24.23 15.04 -1.66
CA THR A 16 -24.87 14.13 -0.69
C THR A 16 -25.27 12.82 -1.39
N PRO A 17 -24.71 11.66 -1.03
CA PRO A 17 -25.10 10.37 -1.59
C PRO A 17 -26.45 9.88 -1.05
N ASP A 18 -27.00 8.80 -1.64
CA ASP A 18 -28.21 8.11 -1.17
C ASP A 18 -28.05 7.51 0.24
N ARG A 19 -26.83 7.12 0.61
CA ARG A 19 -26.39 6.81 1.99
C ARG A 19 -24.88 7.00 2.12
N ALA A 20 -24.37 7.04 3.35
CA ALA A 20 -22.94 7.04 3.58
C ALA A 20 -22.28 5.78 2.97
N PRO A 21 -21.21 5.91 2.16
CA PRO A 21 -20.48 4.76 1.64
C PRO A 21 -19.67 4.09 2.75
N LEU A 22 -19.58 2.76 2.70
CA LEU A 22 -18.77 1.94 3.57
C LEU A 22 -17.42 1.67 2.93
N TYR A 23 -16.35 1.88 3.68
CA TYR A 23 -14.98 1.64 3.25
C TYR A 23 -14.31 0.65 4.20
N GLU A 24 -13.63 -0.38 3.68
CA GLU A 24 -12.90 -1.32 4.53
C GLU A 24 -11.79 -2.08 3.77
N LEU A 25 -10.82 -2.59 4.53
CA LEU A 25 -9.83 -3.59 4.19
C LEU A 25 -9.99 -4.81 5.11
N PHE A 26 -11.07 -5.58 4.95
CA PHE A 26 -11.36 -6.61 5.94
C PHE A 26 -10.52 -7.86 5.70
N ARG A 27 -9.85 -8.28 6.78
CA ARG A 27 -8.98 -9.46 6.87
C ARG A 27 -9.52 -10.37 7.97
N ASN A 28 -10.69 -10.94 7.72
CA ASN A 28 -11.45 -11.64 8.74
C ASN A 28 -12.26 -12.79 8.13
N ASP A 29 -11.91 -14.01 8.53
CA ASP A 29 -12.54 -15.25 8.07
C ASP A 29 -14.05 -15.25 8.28
N ALA A 30 -14.54 -14.83 9.46
CA ALA A 30 -15.96 -14.87 9.76
C ALA A 30 -16.78 -13.92 8.89
N VAL A 31 -16.26 -12.72 8.63
CA VAL A 31 -16.89 -11.74 7.74
C VAL A 31 -16.91 -12.26 6.30
N ILE A 32 -15.80 -12.79 5.82
CA ILE A 32 -15.71 -13.33 4.45
C ILE A 32 -16.67 -14.51 4.30
N ASN A 33 -16.64 -15.47 5.23
CA ASN A 33 -17.54 -16.63 5.22
C ASN A 33 -19.02 -16.22 5.26
N HIS A 34 -19.35 -15.17 6.02
CA HIS A 34 -20.72 -14.65 6.09
C HIS A 34 -21.21 -14.14 4.72
N PHE A 35 -20.37 -13.39 4.01
CA PHE A 35 -20.76 -12.80 2.72
C PHE A 35 -20.65 -13.75 1.53
N THR A 36 -19.78 -14.76 1.61
CA THR A 36 -19.64 -15.76 0.53
C THR A 36 -20.51 -17.00 0.74
N GLY A 37 -20.89 -17.32 1.98
CA GLY A 37 -21.53 -18.57 2.34
C GLY A 37 -20.58 -19.78 2.32
N GLU A 38 -19.28 -19.56 2.14
CA GLU A 38 -18.26 -20.60 1.98
C GLU A 38 -17.19 -20.50 3.07
N ILE A 39 -16.55 -21.61 3.41
CA ILE A 39 -15.45 -21.61 4.38
C ILE A 39 -14.16 -21.17 3.70
N LEU A 40 -13.60 -20.07 4.18
CA LEU A 40 -12.34 -19.52 3.70
C LEU A 40 -11.13 -20.40 4.03
N THR A 41 -10.41 -20.81 3.00
CA THR A 41 -9.12 -21.49 3.07
C THR A 41 -8.03 -20.63 2.40
N VAL A 42 -6.78 -21.09 2.44
CA VAL A 42 -5.70 -20.41 1.71
C VAL A 42 -5.90 -20.60 0.20
N GLU A 43 -6.34 -21.80 -0.20
CA GLU A 43 -6.45 -22.23 -1.60
C GLU A 43 -7.57 -21.50 -2.34
N ASN A 44 -8.73 -21.29 -1.69
CA ASN A 44 -9.85 -20.54 -2.28
C ASN A 44 -9.80 -19.03 -1.95
N GLY A 45 -8.79 -18.59 -1.18
CA GLY A 45 -8.77 -17.26 -0.59
C GLY A 45 -8.74 -16.10 -1.58
N ALA A 46 -8.04 -16.28 -2.71
CA ALA A 46 -7.98 -15.27 -3.76
C ALA A 46 -9.36 -15.02 -4.41
N GLU A 47 -10.20 -16.03 -4.52
CA GLU A 47 -11.54 -15.88 -5.09
C GLU A 47 -12.54 -15.35 -4.04
N LEU A 48 -12.61 -16.02 -2.89
CA LEU A 48 -13.61 -15.72 -1.86
C LEU A 48 -13.45 -14.31 -1.28
N VAL A 49 -12.22 -13.85 -1.10
CA VAL A 49 -11.99 -12.48 -0.61
C VAL A 49 -12.59 -11.46 -1.56
N TYR A 50 -12.29 -11.51 -2.86
CA TYR A 50 -12.84 -10.55 -3.83
C TYR A 50 -14.37 -10.64 -3.92
N ARG A 51 -14.93 -11.86 -3.93
CA ARG A 51 -16.40 -12.06 -3.93
C ARG A 51 -17.07 -11.43 -2.71
N ALA A 52 -16.43 -11.42 -1.55
CA ALA A 52 -16.98 -10.84 -0.32
C ALA A 52 -17.09 -9.32 -0.36
N TYR A 53 -16.25 -8.60 -1.12
CA TYR A 53 -16.25 -7.13 -1.15
C TYR A 53 -17.55 -6.57 -1.70
N GLY A 54 -18.03 -7.12 -2.83
CA GLY A 54 -19.24 -6.68 -3.51
C GLY A 54 -20.43 -6.46 -2.58
N PRO A 55 -20.87 -7.46 -1.81
CA PRO A 55 -21.98 -7.31 -0.87
C PRO A 55 -21.63 -6.57 0.44
N ALA A 56 -20.34 -6.42 0.79
CA ALA A 56 -19.92 -5.92 2.10
C ALA A 56 -19.64 -4.42 2.15
N VAL A 57 -18.96 -3.86 1.13
CA VAL A 57 -18.49 -2.46 1.14
C VAL A 57 -18.68 -1.73 -0.20
N ASP A 58 -18.70 -0.40 -0.13
CA ASP A 58 -18.79 0.46 -1.31
C ASP A 58 -17.41 0.76 -1.89
N ALA A 59 -16.39 0.77 -1.04
CA ALA A 59 -15.04 1.08 -1.44
C ALA A 59 -13.96 0.30 -0.70
N THR A 60 -12.82 0.17 -1.36
CA THR A 60 -11.59 -0.35 -0.77
C THR A 60 -10.36 0.27 -1.44
N ARG A 61 -9.15 -0.14 -1.06
CA ARG A 61 -7.89 0.34 -1.66
C ARG A 61 -6.97 -0.86 -2.00
N PRO A 62 -5.80 -0.66 -2.64
CA PRO A 62 -4.83 -1.74 -2.81
C PRO A 62 -4.55 -2.50 -1.52
N SER A 63 -4.16 -3.77 -1.67
CA SER A 63 -4.06 -4.76 -0.58
C SER A 63 -5.39 -5.44 -0.20
N VAL A 64 -6.25 -5.68 -1.19
CA VAL A 64 -7.25 -6.77 -1.13
C VAL A 64 -6.47 -8.09 -1.02
N ARG A 65 -6.19 -8.48 0.23
CA ARG A 65 -5.21 -9.51 0.55
C ARG A 65 -5.93 -10.84 0.82
N PRO A 66 -5.62 -11.91 0.09
CA PRO A 66 -6.06 -13.26 0.45
C PRO A 66 -5.32 -13.80 1.67
N PRO A 67 -5.88 -14.78 2.40
CA PRO A 67 -5.18 -15.46 3.46
C PRO A 67 -3.95 -16.19 2.93
N GLY A 68 -2.81 -16.02 3.59
CA GLY A 68 -1.54 -16.69 3.30
C GLY A 68 -1.29 -17.93 4.18
N ARG A 69 -0.25 -18.68 3.81
CA ARG A 69 0.32 -19.73 4.68
C ARG A 69 1.27 -19.10 5.70
N GLU A 70 1.35 -19.68 6.88
CA GLU A 70 2.30 -19.23 7.88
C GLU A 70 3.68 -19.79 7.57
N GLU A 71 4.65 -18.90 7.38
CA GLU A 71 6.02 -19.28 7.06
C GLU A 71 7.03 -18.20 7.44
N ARG A 72 8.31 -18.59 7.43
CA ARG A 72 9.43 -17.67 7.64
C ARG A 72 10.33 -17.72 6.43
N VAL A 73 10.67 -16.56 5.90
CA VAL A 73 11.53 -16.40 4.72
C VAL A 73 12.72 -15.53 5.11
N THR A 74 13.92 -15.97 4.79
CA THR A 74 15.12 -15.12 4.88
C THR A 74 15.26 -14.32 3.60
N LEU A 75 15.27 -13.00 3.71
CA LEU A 75 15.45 -12.09 2.58
C LEU A 75 16.91 -12.03 2.11
N PRO A 76 17.20 -11.54 0.89
CA PRO A 76 18.56 -11.42 0.37
C PRO A 76 19.50 -10.57 1.25
N ASP A 77 18.94 -9.64 2.02
CA ASP A 77 19.68 -8.79 2.98
C ASP A 77 19.85 -9.43 4.37
N GLY A 78 19.48 -10.71 4.52
CA GLY A 78 19.60 -11.48 5.75
C GLY A 78 18.48 -11.28 6.77
N ARG A 79 17.55 -10.35 6.53
CA ARG A 79 16.42 -10.12 7.45
C ARG A 79 15.39 -11.22 7.36
N GLU A 80 14.75 -11.53 8.48
CA GLU A 80 13.62 -12.46 8.52
C GLU A 80 12.32 -11.76 8.11
N GLN A 81 11.54 -12.40 7.25
CA GLN A 81 10.16 -12.04 6.96
C GLN A 81 9.23 -13.14 7.47
N ARG A 82 8.28 -12.76 8.32
CA ARG A 82 7.26 -13.66 8.88
C ARG A 82 5.94 -13.45 8.16
N HIS A 83 5.47 -14.51 7.53
CA HIS A 83 4.16 -14.58 6.91
C HIS A 83 3.19 -15.16 7.93
N PHE A 84 2.11 -14.43 8.18
CA PHE A 84 0.94 -14.89 8.90
C PHE A 84 -0.24 -14.93 7.93
N ARG A 85 -1.34 -15.56 8.34
CA ARG A 85 -2.56 -15.63 7.52
C ARG A 85 -2.95 -14.30 6.89
N TRP A 86 -2.94 -13.20 7.64
CA TRP A 86 -3.42 -11.90 7.16
C TRP A 86 -2.34 -10.82 7.04
N THR A 87 -1.18 -11.04 7.65
CA THR A 87 -0.14 -10.02 7.78
C THR A 87 1.22 -10.59 7.41
N ILE A 88 2.11 -9.72 6.94
CA ILE A 88 3.49 -10.07 6.65
C ILE A 88 4.32 -9.03 7.38
N TRP A 89 5.27 -9.49 8.20
CA TRP A 89 6.14 -8.64 9.00
C TRP A 89 7.57 -8.88 8.58
N THR A 90 8.23 -7.85 8.10
CA THR A 90 9.65 -7.89 7.82
C THR A 90 10.38 -7.33 9.02
N GLN A 91 11.43 -8.02 9.47
CA GLN A 91 12.33 -7.52 10.49
C GLN A 91 12.86 -6.12 10.08
N HIS A 92 12.94 -5.21 11.05
CA HIS A 92 13.51 -3.89 10.80
C HIS A 92 15.01 -3.97 10.49
N HIS A 93 15.52 -2.96 9.79
CA HIS A 93 16.96 -2.71 9.73
C HIS A 93 17.46 -2.28 11.09
N THR A 94 18.60 -2.86 11.49
CA THR A 94 19.34 -2.44 12.68
C THR A 94 20.56 -1.66 12.22
N TYR A 95 20.74 -0.48 12.79
CA TYR A 95 21.93 0.35 12.62
C TYR A 95 22.74 0.30 13.91
N VAL A 96 24.06 0.54 13.82
CA VAL A 96 24.93 0.50 15.01
C VAL A 96 24.51 1.56 16.02
N ASP A 97 24.23 2.77 15.54
CA ASP A 97 23.76 3.92 16.29
C ASP A 97 23.10 4.95 15.35
N ALA A 98 22.67 6.08 15.91
CA ALA A 98 22.08 7.18 15.15
C ALA A 98 23.05 7.80 14.13
N ALA A 99 24.36 7.83 14.42
CA ALA A 99 25.36 8.38 13.51
C ALA A 99 25.58 7.47 12.30
N ASP A 100 25.54 6.16 12.50
CA ASP A 100 25.53 5.15 11.44
C ASP A 100 24.29 5.26 10.55
N TYR A 101 23.11 5.36 11.16
CA TYR A 101 21.87 5.61 10.42
C TYR A 101 21.98 6.88 9.56
N LYS A 102 22.35 8.02 10.15
CA LYS A 102 22.53 9.28 9.43
C LYS A 102 23.51 9.15 8.27
N ARG A 103 24.68 8.55 8.50
CA ARG A 103 25.71 8.39 7.46
C ARG A 103 25.18 7.60 6.27
N GLN A 104 24.48 6.50 6.53
CA GLN A 104 23.91 5.67 5.47
C GLN A 104 22.77 6.37 4.72
N LYS A 105 21.90 7.11 5.41
CA LYS A 105 20.82 7.88 4.77
C LYS A 105 21.35 9.07 3.98
N GLN A 106 22.38 9.75 4.47
CA GLN A 106 23.05 10.80 3.69
C GLN A 106 23.75 10.24 2.44
N GLN A 107 24.29 9.02 2.50
CA GLN A 107 24.81 8.36 1.30
C GLN A 107 23.68 8.08 0.30
N LEU A 108 22.57 7.50 0.76
CA LEU A 108 21.38 7.28 -0.06
C LEU A 108 20.89 8.57 -0.72
N LEU A 109 20.84 9.67 0.02
CA LEU A 109 20.40 10.98 -0.48
C LEU A 109 21.38 11.58 -1.49
N ARG A 110 22.69 11.38 -1.31
CA ARG A 110 23.72 11.79 -2.29
C ARG A 110 23.65 11.00 -3.59
N ASP A 111 23.33 9.71 -3.49
CA ASP A 111 23.24 8.80 -4.63
C ASP A 111 21.86 8.85 -5.31
N PHE A 112 20.90 9.56 -4.72
CA PHE A 112 19.56 9.69 -5.27
C PHE A 112 19.58 10.57 -6.52
N ASP A 113 19.29 9.95 -7.66
CA ASP A 113 18.99 10.63 -8.91
C ASP A 113 17.46 10.69 -9.12
N PRO A 114 16.84 11.88 -9.19
CA PRO A 114 15.42 12.02 -9.47
C PRO A 114 15.06 11.77 -10.95
N ALA A 115 16.04 11.55 -11.83
CA ALA A 115 15.79 11.31 -13.25
C ALA A 115 14.89 10.07 -13.46
N TRP A 116 13.90 10.23 -14.32
CA TRP A 116 12.98 9.15 -14.65
C TRP A 116 13.66 8.11 -15.54
N THR A 117 13.58 6.84 -15.15
CA THR A 117 14.26 5.73 -15.83
C THR A 117 13.28 4.78 -16.54
N PRO A 118 13.73 4.02 -17.54
CA PRO A 118 12.91 2.98 -18.16
C PRO A 118 12.39 1.93 -17.16
N ASP A 119 13.17 1.60 -16.13
CA ASP A 119 12.76 0.65 -15.09
C ASP A 119 11.63 1.22 -14.21
N GLN A 120 11.68 2.52 -13.91
CA GLN A 120 10.60 3.22 -13.22
C GLN A 120 9.34 3.28 -14.08
N GLN A 121 9.47 3.55 -15.38
CA GLN A 121 8.34 3.49 -16.31
C GLN A 121 7.70 2.09 -16.33
N ALA A 122 8.52 1.04 -16.41
CA ALA A 122 8.02 -0.33 -16.40
C ALA A 122 7.34 -0.69 -15.06
N ALA A 123 7.85 -0.20 -13.94
CA ALA A 123 7.24 -0.39 -12.62
C ALA A 123 5.90 0.34 -12.48
N LEU A 124 5.81 1.57 -13.02
CA LEU A 124 4.57 2.33 -13.10
C LEU A 124 3.50 1.53 -13.89
N ILE A 125 3.84 1.05 -15.09
CA ILE A 125 2.91 0.29 -15.94
C ILE A 125 2.39 -0.96 -15.19
N ARG A 126 3.28 -1.75 -14.58
CA ARG A 126 2.90 -2.92 -13.77
C ARG A 126 1.95 -2.56 -12.62
N THR A 127 2.14 -1.39 -12.01
CA THR A 127 1.26 -0.90 -10.94
C THR A 127 -0.13 -0.60 -11.49
N LEU A 128 -0.24 0.08 -12.62
CA LEU A 128 -1.52 0.39 -13.26
C LEU A 128 -2.26 -0.87 -13.73
N GLU A 129 -1.54 -1.84 -14.30
CA GLU A 129 -2.09 -3.15 -14.68
C GLU A 129 -2.64 -3.90 -13.45
N SER A 130 -1.91 -3.86 -12.33
CA SER A 130 -2.38 -4.47 -11.08
C SER A 130 -3.64 -3.77 -10.54
N HIS A 131 -3.72 -2.44 -10.63
CA HIS A 131 -4.92 -1.69 -10.23
C HIS A 131 -6.11 -2.03 -11.11
N GLN A 132 -5.90 -2.14 -12.42
CA GLN A 132 -6.94 -2.53 -13.37
C GLN A 132 -7.47 -3.94 -13.09
N SER A 133 -6.57 -4.91 -12.88
CA SER A 133 -6.96 -6.28 -12.52
C SER A 133 -7.74 -6.34 -11.20
N ALA A 134 -7.38 -5.52 -10.22
CA ALA A 134 -8.12 -5.45 -8.96
C ALA A 134 -9.54 -4.89 -9.16
N ARG A 135 -9.70 -3.83 -9.95
CA ARG A 135 -11.02 -3.25 -10.29
C ARG A 135 -11.93 -4.26 -10.98
N GLU A 136 -11.42 -4.97 -11.97
CA GLU A 136 -12.19 -5.98 -12.71
C GLU A 136 -12.74 -7.06 -11.78
N LYS A 137 -11.94 -7.51 -10.79
CA LYS A 137 -12.36 -8.52 -9.81
C LYS A 137 -13.31 -7.95 -8.75
N LEU A 138 -13.21 -6.66 -8.44
CA LEU A 138 -14.03 -5.98 -7.44
C LEU A 138 -15.42 -5.58 -7.97
N GLY A 139 -15.59 -5.48 -9.30
CA GLY A 139 -16.87 -5.13 -9.92
C GLY A 139 -17.33 -3.73 -9.51
N GLU A 140 -18.51 -3.63 -8.89
CA GLU A 140 -19.10 -2.34 -8.49
C GLU A 140 -18.43 -1.71 -7.25
N VAL A 141 -17.45 -2.34 -6.61
CA VAL A 141 -16.76 -1.75 -5.46
C VAL A 141 -15.75 -0.70 -5.93
N PHE A 142 -15.88 0.53 -5.45
CA PHE A 142 -14.97 1.61 -5.78
C PHE A 142 -13.56 1.30 -5.27
N PHE A 143 -12.59 1.26 -6.17
CA PHE A 143 -11.20 0.99 -5.83
C PHE A 143 -10.42 2.30 -5.80
N PHE A 144 -9.99 2.72 -4.60
CA PHE A 144 -9.07 3.84 -4.39
C PHE A 144 -7.64 3.42 -4.73
N PRO A 145 -7.11 3.70 -5.93
CA PRO A 145 -5.76 3.28 -6.29
C PRO A 145 -4.73 3.96 -5.39
N GLY A 146 -3.65 3.24 -5.09
CA GLY A 146 -2.52 3.76 -4.35
C GLY A 146 -1.41 4.20 -5.29
N GLY A 147 -0.61 5.16 -4.84
CA GLY A 147 0.62 5.60 -5.50
C GLY A 147 1.72 5.86 -4.48
N PRO A 148 2.94 6.20 -4.95
CA PRO A 148 3.99 6.69 -4.06
C PRO A 148 3.51 7.94 -3.32
N ALA A 149 3.94 8.07 -2.07
CA ALA A 149 3.60 9.19 -1.21
C ALA A 149 4.83 9.58 -0.38
N PRO A 150 4.94 10.84 0.06
CA PRO A 150 6.05 11.27 0.89
C PRO A 150 6.10 10.57 2.25
N GLY A 151 4.94 10.10 2.74
CA GLY A 151 4.67 9.79 4.14
C GLY A 151 5.67 8.94 4.91
N LEU A 152 5.61 9.08 6.23
CA LEU A 152 6.54 8.49 7.20
C LEU A 152 6.49 6.96 7.30
N MET A 153 5.46 6.31 6.78
CA MET A 153 5.24 4.86 6.97
C MET A 153 6.40 4.02 6.42
N GLY A 154 7.01 4.42 5.30
CA GLY A 154 8.18 3.72 4.77
C GLY A 154 9.41 3.87 5.66
N ILE A 155 9.64 5.07 6.20
CA ILE A 155 10.77 5.37 7.10
C ILE A 155 10.59 4.61 8.42
N ILE A 156 9.42 4.70 9.04
CA ILE A 156 9.09 3.98 10.28
C ILE A 156 9.12 2.46 10.04
N GLY A 157 8.60 1.98 8.92
CA GLY A 157 8.61 0.56 8.58
C GLY A 157 10.01 -0.01 8.36
N GLU A 158 10.98 0.83 8.00
CA GLU A 158 12.37 0.40 7.84
C GLU A 158 13.03 0.10 9.18
N ILE A 159 12.89 0.98 10.18
CA ILE A 159 13.67 0.95 11.43
C ILE A 159 12.83 0.63 12.67
N GLY A 160 11.51 0.63 12.56
CA GLY A 160 10.58 0.54 13.67
C GLY A 160 10.32 1.87 14.36
N LEU A 161 9.18 1.97 15.05
CA LEU A 161 8.72 3.20 15.70
C LEU A 161 9.67 3.67 16.82
N GLU A 162 10.25 2.74 17.57
CA GLU A 162 11.16 3.06 18.67
C GLU A 162 12.44 3.72 18.16
N ALA A 163 13.16 3.07 17.25
CA ALA A 163 14.37 3.64 16.65
C ALA A 163 14.07 4.94 15.89
N PHE A 164 12.94 5.01 15.18
CA PHE A 164 12.47 6.24 14.55
C PHE A 164 12.35 7.40 15.54
N SER A 165 11.76 7.15 16.72
CA SER A 165 11.57 8.19 17.74
C SER A 165 12.91 8.71 18.28
N TYR A 166 13.90 7.83 18.50
CA TYR A 166 15.24 8.24 18.90
C TYR A 166 15.98 9.00 17.79
N TYR A 167 15.96 8.49 16.55
CA TYR A 167 16.67 9.13 15.43
C TYR A 167 16.08 10.49 15.04
N LEU A 168 14.77 10.67 15.17
CA LEU A 168 14.14 11.97 14.97
C LEU A 168 14.71 13.04 15.93
N SER A 169 15.10 12.62 17.14
CA SER A 169 15.73 13.50 18.14
C SER A 169 17.24 13.64 17.93
N ASP A 170 17.96 12.53 17.74
CA ASP A 170 19.42 12.49 17.78
C ASP A 170 20.08 12.98 16.48
N VAL A 171 19.37 12.84 15.36
CA VAL A 171 19.86 13.23 14.03
C VAL A 171 18.82 14.06 13.27
N PRO A 172 18.47 15.26 13.78
CA PRO A 172 17.43 16.09 13.19
C PRO A 172 17.79 16.49 11.75
N GLY A 173 16.77 16.68 10.91
CA GLY A 173 16.92 17.03 9.49
C GLY A 173 16.92 15.83 8.55
N ILE A 174 17.35 14.64 9.01
CA ILE A 174 17.46 13.48 8.11
C ILE A 174 16.08 12.97 7.65
N VAL A 175 15.08 13.04 8.53
CA VAL A 175 13.72 12.59 8.19
C VAL A 175 13.11 13.55 7.17
N GLU A 176 13.32 14.85 7.34
CA GLU A 176 12.89 15.89 6.40
C GLU A 176 13.52 15.69 5.02
N GLU A 177 14.83 15.43 4.95
CA GLU A 177 15.51 15.14 3.67
C GLU A 177 14.97 13.86 3.00
N LEU A 178 14.65 12.82 3.78
CA LEU A 178 14.04 11.60 3.25
C LEU A 178 12.60 11.82 2.76
N LEU A 179 11.82 12.66 3.47
CA LEU A 179 10.48 13.07 3.04
C LEU A 179 10.54 13.87 1.74
N GLU A 180 11.52 14.76 1.58
CA GLU A 180 11.73 15.52 0.34
C GLU A 180 12.10 14.58 -0.81
N MET A 181 13.03 13.63 -0.60
CA MET A 181 13.35 12.61 -1.58
C MET A 181 12.10 11.80 -1.99
N ASN A 182 11.26 11.38 -1.03
CA ASN A 182 10.01 10.67 -1.34
C ASN A 182 9.01 11.55 -2.08
N THR A 183 8.98 12.86 -1.81
CA THR A 183 8.18 13.84 -2.53
C THR A 183 8.64 13.93 -3.98
N CYS A 184 9.94 14.08 -4.25
CA CYS A 184 10.49 14.08 -5.61
C CYS A 184 10.10 12.82 -6.38
N LYS A 185 10.20 11.64 -5.73
CA LYS A 185 9.78 10.36 -6.34
C LYS A 185 8.28 10.34 -6.65
N ALA A 186 7.45 10.85 -5.74
CA ALA A 186 6.01 10.88 -5.94
C ALA A 186 5.61 11.84 -7.07
N VAL A 187 6.21 13.03 -7.13
CA VAL A 187 5.99 14.00 -8.22
C VAL A 187 6.43 13.42 -9.55
N ALA A 188 7.64 12.86 -9.63
CA ALA A 188 8.13 12.22 -10.86
C ALA A 188 7.19 11.10 -11.34
N TRP A 189 6.65 10.29 -10.41
CA TRP A 189 5.68 9.26 -10.76
C TRP A 189 4.37 9.83 -11.30
N ILE A 190 3.86 10.91 -10.69
CA ILE A 190 2.64 11.61 -11.14
C ILE A 190 2.84 12.20 -12.54
N ASP A 191 3.98 12.87 -12.77
CA ASP A 191 4.31 13.52 -14.05
C ASP A 191 4.43 12.53 -15.22
N HIS A 192 4.68 11.26 -14.94
CA HIS A 192 4.81 10.19 -15.94
C HIS A 192 3.59 9.29 -16.06
N LEU A 193 2.48 9.61 -15.38
CA LEU A 193 1.22 8.91 -15.57
C LEU A 193 0.75 9.05 -17.02
N PRO A 194 0.42 7.95 -17.72
CA PRO A 194 -0.12 8.04 -19.07
C PRO A 194 -1.51 8.65 -19.05
N GLU A 195 -1.89 9.34 -20.12
CA GLU A 195 -3.28 9.77 -20.30
C GLU A 195 -4.24 8.58 -20.16
N GLY A 196 -5.36 8.78 -19.47
CA GLY A 196 -6.33 7.71 -19.23
C GLY A 196 -5.84 6.63 -18.27
N HIS A 197 -4.84 6.90 -17.41
CA HIS A 197 -4.36 5.99 -16.35
C HIS A 197 -5.46 5.46 -15.40
N GLY A 198 -6.66 6.05 -15.42
CA GLY A 198 -7.83 5.56 -14.70
C GLY A 198 -7.76 5.76 -13.19
N ILE A 199 -6.90 6.64 -12.69
CA ILE A 199 -6.90 7.05 -11.28
C ILE A 199 -7.84 8.25 -11.18
N GLU A 200 -8.85 8.12 -10.34
CA GLU A 200 -9.82 9.17 -10.08
C GLU A 200 -9.33 10.00 -8.90
N ALA A 201 -9.27 11.32 -9.08
CA ALA A 201 -8.92 12.31 -8.07
C ALA A 201 -10.19 13.04 -7.60
#